data_AF-A0A7Y2HA18-F1
#
_entry.id   AF-A0A7Y2HA18-F1
#
_cell.length_a   1.000
_cell.length_b   1.000
_cell.length_c   1.000
_cell.angle_alpha   90.00
_cell.angle_beta   90.00
_cell.angle_gamma   90.00
#
_symmetry.space_group_name_H-M   'P 1'
#
loop_
_entity.id
_entity.type
_entity.pdbx_description
1 polymer ?
#
loop_
_entity_poly.entity_id
_entity_poly.type
_entity_poly.pdbx_seq_one_letter_code
_entity_poly.pdbx_strand_id
1 'polypeptide(L)' 'TEEKRHSNGQRHPLKRIGTPADIAEATSFLLSDKSSWVTGQIIHIDGGMSSINN' A
#
# COMPACT_ATOMS: atom_id res chain seq x y z
N THR A 1 -12.96 -13.50 11.30
CA THR A 1 -12.19 -14.05 12.42
C THR A 1 -10.76 -13.56 12.31
N GLU A 2 -10.03 -13.53 13.42
CA GLU A 2 -8.64 -13.06 13.43
C GLU A 2 -7.74 -13.93 12.53
N GLU A 3 -7.97 -15.25 12.52
CA GLU A 3 -7.29 -16.17 11.61
C GLU A 3 -7.46 -15.82 10.12
N LYS A 4 -8.67 -15.39 9.71
CA LYS A 4 -8.91 -14.96 8.32
C LYS A 4 -8.15 -13.68 7.99
N ARG A 5 -8.05 -12.74 8.94
CA ARG A 5 -7.26 -11.52 8.75
C ARG A 5 -5.77 -11.83 8.65
N HIS A 6 -5.24 -12.65 9.56
CA HIS A 6 -3.86 -13.09 9.52
C HIS A 6 -3.54 -13.81 8.19
N SER A 7 -4.35 -14.79 7.79
CA SER A 7 -4.20 -15.50 6.53
C SER A 7 -4.19 -14.57 5.30
N ASN A 8 -5.10 -13.59 5.26
CA ASN A 8 -5.11 -12.59 4.19
C ASN A 8 -3.86 -11.70 4.19
N GLY A 9 -3.34 -11.34 5.36
CA GLY A 9 -2.09 -10.59 5.48
C GLY A 9 -0.91 -11.31 4.83
N GLN A 10 -0.81 -12.63 5.04
CA GLN A 10 0.28 -13.46 4.49
C GLN A 10 0.32 -13.52 2.95
N ARG A 11 -0.77 -13.16 2.27
CA ARG A 11 -0.84 -13.11 0.81
C ARG A 11 -0.05 -11.94 0.23
N HIS A 12 0.07 -10.84 0.97
CA HIS A 12 0.85 -9.68 0.58
C HIS A 12 2.34 -10.00 0.72
N PRO A 13 3.23 -9.51 -0.17
CA PRO A 13 4.66 -9.60 0.03
C PRO A 13 5.17 -9.06 1.38
N LEU A 14 4.58 -7.96 1.86
CA LEU A 14 4.89 -7.40 3.18
C LEU A 14 4.27 -8.17 4.37
N LYS A 15 3.57 -9.29 4.12
CA LYS A 15 3.05 -10.20 5.15
C LYS A 15 2.17 -9.55 6.21
N ARG A 16 1.42 -8.50 5.83
CA ARG A 16 0.41 -7.87 6.67
C ARG A 16 -0.72 -7.29 5.83
N ILE A 17 -1.87 -7.12 6.47
CA ILE A 17 -2.95 -6.30 5.88
C ILE A 17 -2.54 -4.82 6.03
N GLY A 18 -2.78 -4.04 4.98
CA GLY A 18 -2.67 -2.59 5.03
C GLY A 18 -3.65 -1.98 6.04
N THR A 19 -3.29 -0.81 6.55
CA THR A 19 -4.10 -0.02 7.47
C THR A 19 -4.52 1.28 6.79
N PRO A 20 -5.56 1.97 7.29
CA PRO A 20 -5.89 3.30 6.79
C PRO A 20 -4.72 4.29 6.86
N ALA A 21 -3.82 4.14 7.83
CA ALA A 21 -2.63 4.98 7.96
C ALA A 21 -1.67 4.81 6.77
N ASP A 22 -1.55 3.61 6.19
CA ASP A 22 -0.68 3.38 5.03
C ASP A 22 -1.12 4.21 3.82
N ILE A 23 -2.44 4.33 3.61
CA ILE A 23 -3.02 5.16 2.54
C ILE A 23 -2.89 6.66 2.89
N ALA A 24 -3.13 7.01 4.15
CA ALA A 24 -3.05 8.40 4.62
C ALA A 24 -1.63 8.97 4.46
N GLU A 25 -0.60 8.21 4.84
CA GLU A 25 0.80 8.64 4.69
C GLU A 25 1.21 8.77 3.22
N ALA A 26 0.81 7.82 2.37
CA ALA A 26 1.06 7.94 0.92
C ALA A 26 0.36 9.17 0.32
N THR A 27 -0.88 9.44 0.72
CA THR A 27 -1.64 10.62 0.29
C THR A 27 -0.98 11.90 0.80
N SER A 28 -0.57 11.93 2.07
CA SER A 28 0.13 13.06 2.69
C SER A 28 1.42 13.39 1.95
N PHE A 29 2.22 12.36 1.59
CA PHE A 29 3.40 12.54 0.75
C PHE A 29 3.04 13.17 -0.60
N LEU A 30 2.01 12.66 -1.29
CA LEU A 30 1.58 13.16 -2.61
C LEU A 30 1.00 14.58 -2.59
N LEU A 31 0.49 15.03 -1.45
CA LEU A 31 0.01 16.40 -1.24
C LEU A 31 1.11 17.35 -0.78
N SER A 32 2.30 16.85 -0.46
CA SER A 32 3.42 17.65 0.02
C SER A 32 4.31 18.12 -1.13
N ASP A 33 5.15 19.14 -0.88
CA ASP A 33 6.13 19.62 -1.86
C ASP A 33 7.18 18.55 -2.25
N LYS A 34 7.30 17.48 -1.45
CA LYS A 34 8.23 16.37 -1.71
C LYS A 34 7.88 15.57 -2.97
N SER A 35 6.63 15.64 -3.44
CA SER A 35 6.16 14.99 -4.65
C SER A 35 5.98 15.97 -5.83
N SER A 36 6.61 17.15 -5.79
CA SER A 36 6.44 18.21 -6.79
C SER A 36 6.73 17.82 -8.24
N TRP A 37 7.45 16.72 -8.47
CA TRP A 37 7.73 16.19 -9.82
C TRP A 37 6.98 14.88 -10.15
N VAL A 38 6.03 14.46 -9.31
CA VAL A 38 5.23 13.25 -9.52
C VAL A 38 3.88 13.63 -10.11
N THR A 39 3.62 13.24 -11.36
CA THR A 39 2.33 13.49 -12.02
C THR A 39 1.98 12.39 -13.03
N GLY A 40 0.68 12.17 -13.25
CA GLY A 40 0.16 11.20 -14.24
C GLY A 40 0.42 9.73 -13.91
N GLN A 41 0.82 9.39 -12.68
CA GLN A 41 1.19 8.02 -12.28
C GLN A 41 0.05 7.31 -11.55
N ILE A 42 -0.03 5.99 -11.75
CA ILE A 42 -0.83 5.09 -10.92
C ILE A 42 0.12 4.42 -9.93
N ILE A 43 -0.03 4.73 -8.64
CA ILE A 43 0.84 4.22 -7.56
C ILE A 43 0.05 3.24 -6.71
N HIS A 44 0.49 1.98 -6.66
CA HIS A 44 -0.14 0.94 -5.85
C HIS A 44 0.37 0.99 -4.40
N ILE A 45 -0.55 1.17 -3.45
CA ILE A 45 -0.27 1.12 -2.01
C ILE A 45 -0.92 -0.15 -1.44
N ASP A 46 -0.38 -1.30 -1.81
CA ASP A 46 -1.03 -2.60 -1.63
C ASP A 46 -0.11 -3.67 -1.03
N GLY A 47 0.96 -3.26 -0.35
CA GLY A 47 1.93 -4.18 0.25
C GLY A 47 2.64 -5.09 -0.76
N GLY A 48 2.65 -4.73 -2.05
CA GLY A 48 3.33 -5.45 -3.14
C GLY A 48 2.44 -6.45 -3.88
N MET A 49 1.15 -6.51 -3.60
CA MET A 49 0.25 -7.50 -4.20
C MET A 49 0.21 -7.42 -5.74
N SER A 50 0.22 -6.21 -6.30
CA SER A 50 0.10 -6.00 -7.75
C SER A 50 1.41 -6.18 -8.52
N SER A 51 2.57 -6.24 -7.85
CA SER A 51 3.88 -6.20 -8.53
C SER A 51 4.67 -7.51 -8.52
N ILE A 52 4.43 -8.42 -7.56
CA ILE A 52 5.30 -9.61 -7.34
C ILE A 52 4.57 -10.93 -7.61
N ASN A 53 3.33 -10.88 -8.10
CA ASN A 53 2.48 -12.05 -8.31
C ASN A 53 2.13 -12.23 -9.81
N ASN A 54 3.16 -12.22 -10.66
CA ASN A 54 3.06 -12.55 -12.09
C ASN A 54 3.69 -13.92 -12.35
#